data_AF-A0A519V5U1-F1
#
_entry.id   AF-A0A519V5U1-F1
#
_cell.length_a   1.000
_cell.length_b   1.000
_cell.length_c   1.000
_cell.angle_alpha   90.00
_cell.angle_beta   90.00
_cell.angle_gamma   90.00
#
_symmetry.space_group_name_H-M   'P 1'
#
loop_
_entity.id
_entity.type
_entity.pdbx_description
1 polymer ?
#
loop_
_entity_poly.entity_id
_entity_poly.type
_entity_poly.pdbx_seq_one_letter_code
_entity_poly.pdbx_strand_id
1 'polypeptide(L)'
;MKNTDAVTPKIIIEIVESYYLGKKAVDICKELSISRETLDRWLEDYGHVANDFLRLRSENDRLKEMYDSLTATNITLYQEIEDFNTRRVFK
;
A
#
# COMPACT_ATOMS: atom_id res chain seq x y z
N MET A 1 -32.50 -7.63 7.67
CA MET A 1 -31.70 -6.63 8.39
C MET A 1 -30.25 -6.93 8.08
N LYS A 2 -29.54 -6.05 7.36
CA LYS A 2 -28.10 -6.27 7.09
C LYS A 2 -27.32 -5.94 8.35
N ASN A 3 -26.40 -6.85 8.69
CA ASN A 3 -25.51 -6.82 9.83
C ASN A 3 -24.90 -5.42 10.03
N THR A 4 -25.14 -4.82 11.20
CA THR A 4 -24.28 -3.77 11.73
C THR A 4 -23.01 -4.42 12.27
N ASP A 5 -22.18 -4.98 11.38
CA ASP A 5 -20.76 -5.08 11.69
C ASP A 5 -20.29 -3.63 11.83
N ALA A 6 -19.95 -3.24 13.06
CA ALA A 6 -19.70 -1.85 13.42
C ALA A 6 -18.70 -1.24 12.44
N VAL A 7 -19.05 -0.10 11.81
CA VAL A 7 -18.11 0.65 10.98
C VAL A 7 -16.91 1.00 11.85
N THR A 8 -15.81 0.27 11.66
CA THR A 8 -14.60 0.41 12.47
C THR A 8 -13.75 1.55 11.91
N PRO A 9 -12.87 2.17 12.74
CA PRO A 9 -11.91 3.16 12.26
C PRO A 9 -11.10 2.68 11.04
N LYS A 10 -10.74 1.39 11.02
CA LYS A 10 -10.04 0.78 9.87
C LYS A 10 -10.87 0.87 8.59
N ILE A 11 -12.15 0.52 8.64
CA ILE A 11 -13.06 0.58 7.49
C ILE A 11 -13.24 2.04 7.05
N ILE A 12 -13.37 2.98 7.98
CA ILE A 12 -13.47 4.41 7.65
C ILE A 12 -12.23 4.89 6.90
N ILE A 13 -11.04 4.52 7.38
CA ILE A 13 -9.77 4.87 6.73
C ILE A 13 -9.73 4.30 5.31
N GLU A 14 -10.09 3.03 5.10
CA GLU A 14 -10.14 2.40 3.77
C GLU A 14 -11.11 3.13 2.81
N ILE A 15 -12.24 3.60 3.33
CA ILE A 15 -13.21 4.39 2.55
C ILE A 15 -12.62 5.74 2.16
N VAL A 16 -11.98 6.44 3.10
CA VAL A 16 -11.32 7.73 2.86
C VAL A 16 -10.16 7.56 1.86
N GLU A 17 -9.36 6.50 1.97
CA GLU A 17 -8.34 6.14 0.98
C GLU A 17 -8.97 5.98 -0.41
N SER A 18 -10.08 5.25 -0.52
CA SER A 18 -10.75 5.03 -1.80
C SER A 18 -11.21 6.34 -2.45
N TYR A 19 -11.65 7.30 -1.65
CA TYR A 19 -12.01 8.64 -2.12
C TYR A 19 -10.78 9.39 -2.66
N TYR A 20 -9.66 9.38 -1.92
CA TYR A 20 -8.41 10.00 -2.39
C TYR A 20 -7.81 9.33 -3.62
N LEU A 21 -8.07 8.04 -3.82
CA LEU A 21 -7.71 7.30 -5.03
C LEU A 21 -8.68 7.54 -6.21
N GLY A 22 -9.66 8.43 -6.06
CA GLY A 22 -10.52 8.93 -7.14
C GLY A 22 -11.93 8.34 -7.18
N LYS A 23 -12.32 7.51 -6.20
CA LYS A 23 -13.70 7.03 -6.10
C LYS A 23 -14.64 8.19 -5.79
N LYS A 24 -15.73 8.33 -6.55
CA LYS A 24 -16.64 9.46 -6.39
C LYS A 24 -17.41 9.34 -5.07
N ALA A 25 -17.53 10.45 -4.35
CA ALA A 25 -18.28 10.52 -3.10
C ALA A 25 -19.74 10.03 -3.24
N VAL A 26 -20.39 10.28 -4.38
CA VAL A 26 -21.77 9.81 -4.64
C VAL A 26 -21.85 8.28 -4.64
N ASP A 27 -20.86 7.61 -5.24
CA ASP A 27 -20.81 6.15 -5.33
C ASP A 27 -20.55 5.56 -3.94
N ILE A 28 -19.62 6.14 -3.17
CA ILE A 28 -19.34 5.75 -1.78
C ILE A 28 -20.59 5.86 -0.90
N CYS A 29 -21.28 7.00 -0.95
CA CYS A 29 -22.49 7.23 -0.16
C CYS A 29 -23.59 6.22 -0.50
N LYS A 30 -23.76 5.92 -1.80
CA LYS A 30 -24.76 4.95 -2.27
C LYS A 30 -24.43 3.53 -1.85
N GLU A 31 -23.18 3.08 -2.01
CA GLU A 31 -22.75 1.72 -1.65
C GLU A 31 -22.89 1.46 -0.15
N LEU A 32 -22.50 2.43 0.67
CA LEU A 32 -22.52 2.30 2.13
C LEU A 32 -23.84 2.72 2.76
N SER A 33 -24.78 3.25 1.97
CA SER A 33 -26.05 3.81 2.45
C SER A 33 -25.84 4.88 3.54
N ILE A 34 -24.82 5.73 3.37
CA ILE A 34 -24.50 6.84 4.27
C ILE A 34 -24.85 8.18 3.63
N SER A 35 -25.07 9.20 4.47
CA SER A 35 -25.27 10.56 4.00
C SER A 35 -23.96 11.20 3.57
N ARG A 36 -24.04 12.24 2.73
CA ARG A 36 -22.86 12.98 2.30
C ARG A 36 -22.14 13.63 3.49
N GLU A 37 -22.89 14.14 4.45
CA GLU A 37 -22.38 14.75 5.68
C GLU A 37 -21.66 13.74 6.58
N THR A 38 -22.00 12.46 6.48
CA THR A 38 -21.27 11.40 7.20
C THR A 38 -19.91 11.15 6.56
N LEU A 39 -19.87 11.10 5.23
CA LEU A 39 -18.61 10.98 4.48
C LEU A 39 -17.71 12.21 4.70
N ASP A 40 -18.27 13.42 4.65
CA ASP A 40 -17.49 14.65 4.84
C ASP A 40 -16.85 14.70 6.24
N ARG A 41 -17.56 14.26 7.30
CA ARG A 41 -16.97 14.11 8.65
C ARG A 41 -15.84 13.08 8.69
N TRP A 42 -15.98 11.95 8.00
CA TRP A 42 -14.90 10.97 7.93
C TRP A 42 -13.67 11.49 7.20
N LEU A 43 -13.86 12.28 6.13
CA LEU A 43 -12.76 12.94 5.43
C LEU A 43 -12.02 13.93 6.34
N GLU A 44 -12.75 14.66 7.20
CA GLU A 44 -12.18 15.57 8.19
C GLU A 44 -11.42 14.82 9.30
N ASP A 45 -12.07 13.85 9.93
CA ASP A 45 -11.54 13.15 11.10
C ASP A 45 -10.39 12.18 10.75
N TYR A 46 -10.48 11.49 9.60
CA TYR A 46 -9.55 10.40 9.23
C TYR A 46 -8.68 10.73 8.02
N GLY A 47 -8.88 11.87 7.36
CA GLY A 47 -8.14 12.26 6.15
C GLY A 47 -6.64 12.23 6.32
N HIS A 48 -6.13 12.79 7.43
CA HIS A 48 -4.69 12.79 7.72
C HIS A 48 -4.13 11.37 7.88
N VAL A 49 -4.84 10.51 8.61
CA VAL A 49 -4.45 9.11 8.83
C VAL A 49 -4.43 8.34 7.52
N ALA A 50 -5.47 8.46 6.70
CA ALA A 50 -5.55 7.81 5.39
C ALA A 50 -4.43 8.27 4.45
N ASN A 51 -4.10 9.56 4.45
CA ASN A 51 -2.98 10.08 3.66
C ASN A 51 -1.63 9.52 4.13
N ASP A 52 -1.41 9.42 5.44
CA ASP A 52 -0.21 8.79 5.99
C ASP A 52 -0.11 7.30 5.62
N PHE A 53 -1.22 6.56 5.65
CA PHE A 53 -1.24 5.18 5.20
C PHE A 53 -0.90 5.05 3.71
N LEU A 54 -1.47 5.90 2.85
CA LEU A 54 -1.14 5.92 1.41
C LEU A 54 0.35 6.20 1.20
N ARG A 55 0.91 7.20 1.90
CA ARG A 55 2.33 7.54 1.84
C ARG A 55 3.22 6.39 2.32
N LEU A 56 2.88 5.77 3.44
CA LEU A 56 3.62 4.63 3.99
C LEU A 56 3.56 3.42 3.06
N ARG A 57 2.42 3.16 2.41
CA ARG A 57 2.28 2.09 1.42
C ARG A 57 3.18 2.31 0.21
N SER A 58 3.18 3.53 -0.35
CA SER A 58 4.06 3.90 -1.45
C SER A 58 5.54 3.76 -1.09
N GLU A 59 5.96 4.21 0.10
CA GLU A 59 7.37 4.04 0.53
C GLU A 59 7.70 2.56 0.79
N ASN A 60 6.78 1.78 1.33
CA ASN A 60 6.97 0.34 1.52
C ASN A 60 7.17 -0.37 0.17
N ASP A 61 6.38 -0.03 -0.84
CA ASP A 61 6.51 -0.61 -2.17
C ASP A 61 7.84 -0.21 -2.81
N ARG A 62 8.26 1.06 -2.68
CA ARG A 62 9.60 1.52 -3.10
C ARG A 62 10.73 0.75 -2.41
N LEU A 63 10.61 0.50 -1.11
CA LEU A 63 11.61 -0.25 -0.34
C LEU A 63 11.69 -1.71 -0.77
N LYS A 64 10.55 -2.34 -1.09
CA LYS A 64 10.52 -3.71 -1.64
C LYS A 64 11.23 -3.79 -2.99
N GLU A 65 10.94 -2.87 -3.91
CA GLU A 65 11.61 -2.82 -5.22
C GLU A 65 13.13 -2.67 -5.06
N MET A 66 13.57 -1.80 -4.15
CA MET A 66 15.00 -1.61 -3.85
C MET A 66 15.61 -2.88 -3.25
N TYR A 67 14.90 -3.56 -2.36
CA TYR A 67 15.36 -4.81 -1.75
C TYR A 67 15.49 -5.94 -2.78
N ASP A 68 14.51 -6.07 -3.68
CA ASP A 68 14.54 -7.07 -4.75
C ASP A 68 15.70 -6.81 -5.72
N SER A 69 15.92 -5.54 -6.09
CA SER A 69 17.07 -5.14 -6.90
C SER A 69 18.40 -5.47 -6.22
N LEU A 70 18.56 -5.13 -4.93
CA LEU A 70 19.77 -5.41 -4.17
C LEU A 70 20.03 -6.92 -4.06
N THR A 71 18.98 -7.70 -3.83
CA THR A 71 19.04 -9.16 -3.74
C THR A 71 19.50 -9.75 -5.08
N ALA A 72 18.93 -9.29 -6.20
CA ALA A 72 19.32 -9.74 -7.53
C ALA A 72 20.80 -9.43 -7.82
N THR A 73 21.26 -8.19 -7.54
CA THR A 73 22.67 -7.82 -7.70
C THR A 73 23.59 -8.68 -6.85
N ASN A 74 23.21 -8.95 -5.59
CA ASN A 74 23.99 -9.77 -4.69
C ASN A 74 24.15 -11.21 -5.22
N ILE A 75 23.06 -11.81 -5.71
CA ILE A 75 23.11 -13.14 -6.35
C ILE A 75 24.05 -13.14 -7.55
N THR A 76 23.97 -12.14 -8.43
CA THR A 76 24.86 -12.03 -9.60
C THR A 76 26.33 -11.92 -9.18
N LEU A 77 26.64 -11.11 -8.17
CA LEU A 77 28.01 -10.97 -7.68
C LEU A 77 28.56 -12.28 -7.12
N TYR A 78 27.76 -13.04 -6.37
CA TYR A 78 28.18 -14.36 -5.89
C TYR A 78 28.48 -15.33 -7.04
N GLN A 79 27.65 -15.33 -8.07
CA GLN A 79 27.87 -16.15 -9.27
C GLN A 79 29.17 -15.76 -9.99
N GLU A 80 29.44 -14.47 -10.16
CA GLU A 80 30.68 -14.00 -10.78
C GLU A 80 31.94 -14.39 -9.98
N ILE A 81 31.87 -14.32 -8.65
CA ILE A 81 32.96 -14.76 -7.78
C ILE A 81 33.19 -16.26 -7.90
N GLU A 82 32.13 -17.06 -7.93
CA GLU A 82 32.20 -18.52 -8.09
C GLU A 82 32.81 -18.90 -9.45
N ASP A 83 32.35 -18.26 -10.54
CA ASP A 83 32.89 -18.43 -11.88
C ASP A 83 34.38 -18.06 -11.95
N PHE A 84 34.76 -16.94 -11.35
CA PHE A 84 36.16 -16.50 -11.32
C PHE A 84 37.04 -17.50 -10.58
N ASN A 85 36.60 -17.99 -9.42
CA ASN A 85 37.34 -18.97 -8.64
C ASN A 85 37.48 -20.30 -9.39
N THR A 86 36.40 -20.76 -10.03
CA THR A 86 36.42 -21.97 -10.86
C THR A 86 37.45 -21.84 -11.98
N ARG A 87 37.42 -20.73 -12.74
CA ARG A 87 38.40 -20.48 -13.82
C ARG A 87 39.84 -20.38 -13.32
N ARG A 88 40.08 -19.91 -12.10
CA ARG A 88 41.42 -19.87 -11.48
C ARG A 88 41.93 -21.25 -11.10
N VAL A 89 41.07 -22.15 -10.65
CA VAL A 89 41.46 -23.51 -10.23
C VAL A 89 41.85 -24.39 -11.42
N PHE A 90 41.27 -24.14 -12.60
CA PHE A 90 41.55 -24.89 -13.83
C PHE A 90 42.61 -24.23 -14.74
N LYS A 91 43.34 -23.22 -14.24
CA LYS A 91 44.49 -22.58 -14.91
C LYS A 91 45.78 -22.93 -14.18
#